data_AF-A0A932SUQ9-F1
#
_entry.id   AF-A0A932SUQ9-F1
#
_cell.length_a   1.000
_cell.length_b   1.000
_cell.length_c   1.000
_cell.angle_alpha   90.00
_cell.angle_beta   90.00
_cell.angle_gamma   90.00
#
_symmetry.space_group_name_H-M   'P 1'
#
loop_
_entity.id
_entity.type
_entity.pdbx_description
1 polymer ?
#
loop_
_entity_poly.entity_id
_entity_poly.type
_entity_poly.pdbx_seq_one_letter_code
_entity_poly.pdbx_strand_id
1 'polypeptide(L)'
;MRWIVATCMVVALPVAAGAEAWSRARIVRLPDSAFAVVEIAPDGGKVRHLPHHDETGAVDPTHLRAALARIGQVRWLDPASEAIARRHLEAHGRERHDGGKDRERLAGEGRGR
;
A
#
# COMPACT_ATOMS: atom_id res chain seq x y z
N MET A 1 -51.80 25.68 22.08
CA MET A 1 -51.23 24.70 21.13
C MET A 1 -49.77 25.07 20.86
N ARG A 2 -48.80 24.31 21.35
CA ARG A 2 -47.36 24.51 21.10
C ARG A 2 -46.90 23.40 20.17
N TRP A 3 -46.31 23.73 19.04
CA TRP A 3 -45.66 22.76 18.15
C TRP A 3 -44.19 23.14 18.06
N ILE A 4 -43.34 22.34 18.71
CA ILE A 4 -41.89 22.39 18.55
C ILE A 4 -41.57 21.48 17.36
N VAL A 5 -41.07 22.05 16.27
CA VAL A 5 -40.55 21.31 15.13
C VAL A 5 -39.17 20.80 15.52
N ALA A 6 -39.07 19.50 15.81
CA ALA A 6 -37.81 18.83 16.08
C ALA A 6 -37.14 18.44 14.76
N THR A 7 -36.23 19.29 14.29
CA THR A 7 -35.36 18.97 13.14
C THR A 7 -34.30 17.97 13.60
N CYS A 8 -34.48 16.69 13.28
CA CYS A 8 -33.45 15.67 13.42
C CYS A 8 -32.32 15.95 12.43
N MET A 9 -31.24 16.58 12.90
CA MET A 9 -29.99 16.66 12.17
C MET A 9 -29.32 15.29 12.23
N VAL A 10 -29.45 14.49 11.16
CA VAL A 10 -28.74 13.22 11.03
C VAL A 10 -27.27 13.54 10.76
N VAL A 11 -26.43 13.40 11.79
CA VAL A 11 -24.98 13.48 11.64
C VAL A 11 -24.50 12.15 11.07
N ALA A 12 -24.15 12.14 9.78
CA ALA A 12 -23.46 11.02 9.16
C ALA A 12 -22.01 10.98 9.66
N LEU A 13 -21.69 10.01 10.51
CA LEU A 13 -20.32 9.74 10.91
C LEU A 13 -19.58 9.07 9.74
N PRO A 14 -18.38 9.56 9.34
CA PRO A 14 -17.59 8.85 8.35
C PRO A 14 -17.13 7.53 8.97
N VAL A 15 -17.58 6.40 8.42
CA VAL A 15 -16.90 5.12 8.61
C VAL A 15 -15.53 5.28 7.96
N ALA A 16 -14.52 5.55 8.79
CA ALA A 16 -13.15 5.34 8.39
C ALA A 16 -13.01 3.83 8.14
N ALA A 17 -13.04 3.44 6.86
CA ALA A 17 -12.60 2.12 6.43
C ALA A 17 -11.10 2.06 6.75
N GLY A 18 -10.79 1.63 7.98
CA GLY A 18 -9.43 1.51 8.46
C GLY A 18 -8.70 0.51 7.60
N ALA A 19 -7.71 0.98 6.83
CA ALA A 19 -6.58 0.13 6.52
C ALA A 19 -6.09 -0.41 7.86
N GLU A 20 -6.30 -1.71 8.09
CA GLU A 20 -5.96 -2.35 9.36
C GLU A 20 -4.51 -2.00 9.69
N ALA A 21 -4.29 -1.35 10.84
CA ALA A 21 -2.96 -0.95 11.24
C ALA A 21 -2.09 -2.21 11.34
N TRP A 22 -1.14 -2.34 10.41
CA TRP A 22 -0.23 -3.46 10.40
C TRP A 22 0.52 -3.56 11.72
N SER A 23 0.23 -4.63 12.48
CA SER A 23 0.94 -4.87 13.73
C SER A 23 2.43 -5.07 13.44
N ARG A 24 3.29 -4.55 14.32
CA ARG A 24 4.74 -4.75 14.21
C ARG A 24 5.12 -6.23 14.11
N ALA A 25 4.35 -7.09 14.79
CA ALA A 25 4.49 -8.54 14.74
C ALA A 25 4.19 -9.14 13.36
N ARG A 26 3.23 -8.58 12.62
CA ARG A 26 2.92 -8.98 11.23
C ARG A 26 4.08 -8.64 10.30
N ILE A 27 4.58 -7.40 10.35
CA ILE A 27 5.70 -6.94 9.50
C ILE A 27 6.94 -7.81 9.67
N VAL A 28 7.27 -8.18 10.90
CA VAL A 28 8.46 -9.01 11.22
C VAL A 28 8.42 -10.39 10.55
N ARG A 29 7.23 -10.95 10.28
CA ARG A 29 7.08 -12.29 9.69
C ARG A 29 7.08 -12.30 8.15
N LEU A 30 7.06 -11.13 7.51
CA LEU A 30 7.02 -11.08 6.06
C LEU A 30 8.35 -11.54 5.44
N PRO A 31 8.29 -12.19 4.27
CA PRO A 31 9.50 -12.52 3.52
C PRO A 31 10.19 -11.24 3.02
N ASP A 32 11.49 -11.34 2.72
CA ASP A 32 12.27 -10.19 2.23
C ASP A 32 11.68 -9.60 0.93
N SER A 33 11.01 -10.40 0.10
CA SER A 33 10.33 -9.95 -1.12
C SER A 33 9.16 -8.99 -0.87
N ALA A 34 8.67 -8.88 0.37
CA ALA A 34 7.59 -7.94 0.72
C ALA A 34 8.08 -6.49 0.89
N PHE A 35 9.41 -6.26 0.85
CA PHE A 35 10.07 -5.00 1.12
C PHE A 35 10.72 -4.45 -0.14
N ALA A 36 10.79 -3.12 -0.27
CA ALA A 36 11.38 -2.51 -1.45
C ALA A 36 12.91 -2.73 -1.52
N VAL A 37 13.57 -2.72 -0.36
CA VAL A 37 15.00 -2.99 -0.19
C VAL A 37 15.23 -3.67 1.15
N VAL A 38 16.18 -4.60 1.18
CA VAL A 38 16.74 -5.18 2.40
C VAL A 38 18.25 -4.89 2.42
N GLU A 39 18.68 -4.06 3.37
CA GLU A 39 20.09 -3.71 3.57
C GLU A 39 20.71 -4.63 4.63
N ILE A 40 22.02 -4.88 4.51
CA ILE A 40 22.80 -5.61 5.51
C ILE A 40 23.62 -4.60 6.30
N ALA A 41 23.36 -4.50 7.60
CA ALA A 41 24.12 -3.66 8.52
C ALA A 41 25.53 -4.25 8.75
N PRO A 42 26.49 -3.44 9.24
CA PRO A 42 27.86 -3.90 9.49
C PRO A 42 27.98 -5.09 10.45
N ASP A 43 26.98 -5.29 11.33
CA ASP A 43 26.90 -6.44 12.25
C ASP A 43 26.27 -7.69 11.63
N GLY A 44 25.93 -7.65 10.33
CA GLY A 44 25.24 -8.71 9.60
C GLY A 44 23.72 -8.70 9.74
N GLY A 45 23.15 -7.75 10.51
CA GLY A 45 21.71 -7.61 10.69
C GLY A 45 20.99 -7.13 9.42
N LYS A 46 19.78 -7.64 9.18
CA LYS A 46 18.93 -7.18 8.06
C LYS A 46 18.11 -5.96 8.47
N VAL A 47 18.17 -4.89 7.69
CA VAL A 47 17.27 -3.74 7.78
C VAL A 47 16.32 -3.75 6.58
N ARG A 48 15.03 -3.88 6.85
CA ARG A 48 14.00 -4.05 5.81
C ARG A 48 13.20 -2.77 5.66
N HIS A 49 13.09 -2.26 4.44
CA HIS A 49 12.49 -0.95 4.17
C HIS A 49 11.23 -1.04 3.33
N LEU A 50 10.25 -0.19 3.66
CA LEU A 50 9.07 0.08 2.84
C LEU A 50 8.28 -1.20 2.45
N PRO A 51 7.67 -1.89 3.43
CA PRO A 51 6.81 -3.04 3.13
C PRO A 51 5.62 -2.62 2.27
N HIS A 52 5.30 -3.42 1.25
CA HIS A 52 4.22 -3.09 0.30
C HIS A 52 3.43 -4.30 -0.23
N HIS A 53 3.66 -5.49 0.31
CA HIS A 53 2.86 -6.68 0.00
C HIS A 53 1.79 -6.90 1.09
N ASP A 54 0.84 -7.79 0.88
CA ASP A 54 -0.13 -8.25 1.88
C ASP A 54 0.31 -9.58 2.53
N GLU A 55 -0.55 -10.17 3.36
CA GLU A 55 -0.28 -11.46 4.04
C GLU A 55 -0.16 -12.65 3.09
N THR A 56 -0.74 -12.55 1.90
CA THR A 56 -0.63 -13.57 0.86
C THR A 56 0.66 -13.42 0.05
N GLY A 57 1.40 -12.33 0.28
CA GLY A 57 2.58 -11.97 -0.49
C GLY A 57 2.25 -11.25 -1.79
N ALA A 58 1.00 -10.87 -2.04
CA ALA A 58 0.62 -10.06 -3.21
C ALA A 58 0.88 -8.58 -2.94
N VAL A 59 1.14 -7.78 -3.97
CA VAL A 59 1.30 -6.32 -3.81
C VAL A 59 0.00 -5.72 -3.28
N ASP A 60 0.07 -4.96 -2.19
CA ASP A 60 -1.05 -4.22 -1.61
C ASP A 60 -1.05 -2.77 -2.16
N PRO A 61 -2.13 -2.30 -2.81
CA PRO A 61 -2.14 -0.97 -3.42
C PRO A 61 -2.15 0.17 -2.40
N THR A 62 -2.66 -0.06 -1.18
CA THR A 62 -2.61 0.91 -0.09
C THR A 62 -1.19 1.00 0.45
N HIS A 63 -0.53 -0.12 0.70
CA HIS A 63 0.86 -0.11 1.18
C HIS A 63 1.86 0.36 0.11
N LEU A 64 1.63 0.05 -1.17
CA LEU A 64 2.46 0.56 -2.26
C LEU A 64 2.44 2.09 -2.32
N ARG A 65 1.25 2.71 -2.25
CA ARG A 65 1.12 4.19 -2.20
C ARG A 65 1.78 4.77 -0.95
N ALA A 66 1.58 4.11 0.20
CA ALA A 66 2.17 4.50 1.46
C ALA A 66 3.70 4.44 1.44
N ALA A 67 4.28 3.44 0.77
CA ALA A 67 5.71 3.26 0.58
C ALA A 67 6.29 4.35 -0.34
N LEU A 68 5.68 4.60 -1.50
CA LEU A 68 6.08 5.66 -2.42
C LEU A 68 6.09 7.05 -1.75
N ALA A 69 5.06 7.36 -0.96
CA ALA A 69 4.96 8.64 -0.27
C ALA A 69 6.06 8.86 0.81
N ARG A 70 6.59 7.77 1.38
CA ARG A 70 7.57 7.82 2.48
C ARG A 70 9.02 7.65 2.03
N ILE A 71 9.27 7.36 0.76
CA ILE A 71 10.61 6.98 0.29
C ILE A 71 11.70 8.02 0.62
N GLY A 72 11.39 9.32 0.48
CA GLY A 72 12.32 10.41 0.80
C GLY A 72 12.49 10.67 2.30
N GLN A 73 11.78 9.94 3.16
CA GLN A 73 11.88 10.04 4.63
C GLN A 73 12.69 8.88 5.22
N VAL A 74 13.11 7.91 4.40
CA VAL A 74 13.85 6.74 4.86
C VAL A 74 15.30 7.11 5.09
N ARG A 75 15.84 6.71 6.25
CA ARG A 75 17.28 6.74 6.50
C ARG A 75 17.90 5.46 5.94
N TRP A 76 18.60 5.60 4.83
CA TRP A 76 19.30 4.51 4.15
C TRP A 76 20.67 4.26 4.76
N LEU A 77 21.12 3.00 4.76
CA LEU A 77 22.52 2.66 5.04
C LEU A 77 23.40 2.96 3.83
N ASP A 78 22.96 2.54 2.64
CA ASP A 78 23.54 2.88 1.34
C ASP A 78 22.67 3.95 0.65
N PRO A 79 23.20 5.14 0.34
CA PRO A 79 22.47 6.16 -0.42
C PRO A 79 21.89 5.68 -1.75
N ALA A 80 22.48 4.67 -2.41
CA ALA A 80 21.97 4.09 -3.65
C ALA A 80 20.64 3.33 -3.44
N SER A 81 20.35 2.88 -2.21
CA SER A 81 19.14 2.12 -1.87
C SER A 81 17.86 2.90 -2.16
N GLU A 82 17.88 4.24 -2.06
CA GLU A 82 16.70 5.05 -2.39
C GLU A 82 16.29 4.89 -3.86
N ALA A 83 17.25 4.95 -4.78
CA ALA A 83 16.98 4.82 -6.21
C ALA A 83 16.52 3.40 -6.58
N ILE A 84 17.08 2.39 -5.90
CA ILE A 84 16.67 0.98 -6.05
C ILE A 84 15.22 0.80 -5.56
N ALA A 85 14.91 1.29 -4.36
CA ALA A 85 13.57 1.23 -3.79
C ALA A 85 12.53 1.95 -4.67
N ARG A 86 12.88 3.12 -5.20
CA ARG A 86 12.00 3.91 -6.07
C ARG A 86 11.64 3.13 -7.33
N ARG A 87 12.65 2.62 -8.03
CA ARG A 87 12.47 1.83 -9.25
C ARG A 87 11.60 0.59 -9.00
N HIS A 88 11.84 -0.11 -7.88
CA HIS A 88 11.08 -1.29 -7.48
C HIS A 88 9.60 -0.97 -7.28
N LEU A 89 9.29 0.04 -6.46
CA LEU A 89 7.90 0.43 -6.17
C LEU A 89 7.18 0.95 -7.42
N GLU A 90 7.84 1.76 -8.25
CA GLU A 90 7.26 2.25 -9.50
C GLU A 90 6.98 1.13 -10.51
N ALA A 91 7.80 0.07 -10.54
CA ALA A 91 7.55 -1.09 -11.38
C ALA A 91 6.23 -1.77 -11.02
N HIS A 92 6.01 -2.03 -9.72
CA HIS A 92 4.71 -2.54 -9.25
C HIS A 92 3.55 -1.60 -9.55
N GLY A 93 3.77 -0.28 -9.48
CA GLY A 93 2.75 0.71 -9.86
C GLY A 93 2.31 0.56 -11.33
N ARG A 94 3.26 0.37 -12.25
CA ARG A 94 2.99 0.17 -13.68
C ARG A 94 2.31 -1.17 -13.96
N GLU A 95 2.85 -2.27 -13.43
CA GLU A 95 2.30 -3.63 -13.60
C GLU A 95 0.83 -3.69 -13.21
N ARG A 96 0.47 -3.05 -12.10
CA ARG A 96 -0.92 -2.99 -11.63
C ARG A 96 -1.82 -2.18 -12.54
N HIS A 97 -1.33 -1.05 -13.04
CA HIS A 97 -2.10 -0.19 -13.93
C HIS A 97 -2.37 -0.87 -15.27
N ASP A 98 -1.36 -1.54 -15.83
CA ASP A 98 -1.48 -2.24 -17.11
C ASP A 98 -2.34 -3.49 -16.98
N GLY A 99 -2.15 -4.30 -15.93
CA GLY A 99 -3.01 -5.45 -15.63
C GLY A 99 -4.47 -5.06 -15.31
N GLY A 100 -4.72 -3.83 -14.87
CA GLY A 100 -6.08 -3.30 -14.70
C GLY A 100 -6.77 -3.05 -16.04
N LYS A 101 -6.06 -2.46 -17.01
CA LYS A 101 -6.58 -2.20 -18.37
C LYS A 101 -6.95 -3.49 -19.10
N ASP A 102 -6.13 -4.53 -18.98
CA ASP A 102 -6.39 -5.82 -19.64
C ASP A 102 -7.68 -6.46 -19.12
N ARG A 103 -7.94 -6.38 -17.82
CA ARG A 103 -9.15 -6.94 -17.19
C ARG A 103 -10.42 -6.20 -17.63
N GLU A 104 -10.36 -4.89 -17.77
CA GLU A 104 -11.48 -4.08 -18.27
C GLU A 104 -11.79 -4.37 -19.74
N ARG A 105 -10.76 -4.51 -20.57
CA ARG A 105 -10.91 -4.89 -21.99
C ARG A 105 -11.59 -6.25 -22.15
N LEU A 106 -11.17 -7.25 -21.37
CA LEU A 106 -11.79 -8.58 -21.36
C LEU A 106 -13.25 -8.57 -20.87
N ALA A 107 -13.57 -7.71 -19.88
CA ALA A 107 -14.93 -7.57 -19.37
C ALA A 107 -15.87 -6.83 -20.34
N GLY A 108 -15.35 -5.90 -21.15
CA GLY A 108 -16.11 -5.17 -22.17
C GLY A 108 -16.45 -6.01 -23.40
N GLU A 109 -15.55 -6.89 -23.83
CA GLU A 109 -15.72 -7.72 -25.04
C GLU A 109 -16.77 -8.85 -24.87
N GLY A 110 -17.14 -9.18 -23.62
CA GLY A 110 -18.18 -10.16 -23.29
C GLY A 110 -19.62 -9.64 -23.31
N ARG A 111 -19.84 -8.32 -23.44
CA ARG A 111 -21.18 -7.70 -23.34
C ARG A 111 -21.85 -7.38 -24.69
N GLY A 112 -21.22 -7.80 -25.80
CA GLY A 112 -21.63 -7.46 -27.17
C GLY A 112 -22.12 -8.63 -28.03
N ARG A 113 -22.57 -9.75 -27.45
CA ARG A 113 -23.17 -10.87 -28.19
C ARG A 113 -24.53 -11.24 -27.64
#